data_AF-A0A9J7XKK9-F1
#
_entry.id   AF-A0A9J7XKK9-F1
#
_cell.length_a   1.000
_cell.length_b   1.000
_cell.length_c   1.000
_cell.angle_alpha   90.00
_cell.angle_beta   90.00
_cell.angle_gamma   90.00
#
_symmetry.space_group_name_H-M   'P 1'
#
loop_
_entity.id
_entity.type
_entity.pdbx_description
1 polymer ?
#
loop_
_entity_poly.entity_id
_entity_poly.type
_entity_poly.pdbx_seq_one_letter_code
_entity_poly.pdbx_strand_id
1 'polypeptide(L)'
;MSSNFLCALLVLAFLGSGKSNSGVSIRHGRYGDGQDITCVLSGDENMTQINWEMLRGPHRTKLGTYHPRFGIYIMQEYKPKVKIQNKQTPYPSSSLLIKVASNESVQICCAFITFPSGKLEQCIDISKKDVSINTSMIKDFTYEEPEPRLGLFGHLGAMIIGTILSLFILTILFYLCRKTSCRRRKSFEIRTHLTDLPAELTCAEVTMDSHCVGELDGLTFYLAKPEDYDDVMAISQDIYGGNDYLPHRYHYWMTEPGRVVIIARRGKKLVALESGLLVDGGETVIAEGLRVCPKERGWGLSGVILRFVDGYIKKVYPNVKTMRFTRGDDPRPEKLRKFTLLARRSVLSLLGDSEGFNSFVSGLQEKLVVSDETNSSRPLVPVKDLDALKAFLFDSDLSSRLQLPGGAIIQDWEPLKLMESNLHILARRNLTWFVDGSGGKPLFMSFHTPPYPIPYNGGSLCFNIDLYGMETTLAKKALTTHLNSVKSEIQGLVLVHIYMHQTLWKDLKQFCEGHDTVKQSKNFWEQLFLEKEL
;
A
#
# COMPACT_ATOMS: atom_id res chain seq x y z
N MET A 1 -19.76 -7.97 -42.89
CA MET A 1 -19.70 -6.81 -41.97
C MET A 1 -18.36 -6.11 -42.17
N SER A 2 -18.36 -4.82 -42.51
CA SER A 2 -17.10 -4.08 -42.67
C SER A 2 -16.41 -3.89 -41.30
N SER A 3 -15.09 -3.79 -41.31
CA SER A 3 -14.26 -3.56 -40.11
C SER A 3 -14.72 -2.34 -39.29
N ASN A 4 -15.29 -1.33 -39.96
CA ASN A 4 -15.78 -0.11 -39.35
C ASN A 4 -17.06 -0.34 -38.53
N PHE A 5 -17.91 -1.29 -38.94
CA PHE A 5 -19.12 -1.64 -38.20
C PHE A 5 -18.79 -2.43 -36.92
N LEU A 6 -17.75 -3.28 -36.97
CA LEU A 6 -17.26 -4.02 -35.80
C LEU A 6 -16.60 -3.09 -34.78
N CYS A 7 -15.86 -2.09 -35.25
CA CYS A 7 -15.23 -1.08 -34.41
C CYS A 7 -16.28 -0.17 -33.74
N ALA A 8 -17.31 0.25 -34.47
CA ALA A 8 -18.43 1.00 -33.91
C ALA A 8 -19.22 0.22 -32.85
N LEU A 9 -19.46 -1.08 -33.08
CA LEU A 9 -20.09 -1.98 -32.10
C LEU A 9 -19.22 -2.19 -30.85
N LEU A 10 -17.90 -2.30 -31.00
CA LEU A 10 -16.97 -2.41 -29.87
C LEU A 10 -16.93 -1.11 -29.06
N VAL A 11 -16.88 0.05 -29.71
CA VAL A 11 -16.93 1.35 -29.02
C VAL A 11 -18.27 1.53 -28.28
N LEU A 12 -19.39 1.14 -28.88
CA LEU A 12 -20.70 1.17 -28.22
C LEU A 12 -20.82 0.16 -27.07
N ALA A 13 -20.22 -1.03 -27.20
CA ALA A 13 -20.18 -2.03 -26.13
C ALA A 13 -19.28 -1.58 -24.96
N PHE A 14 -18.17 -0.88 -25.23
CA PHE A 14 -17.31 -0.31 -24.20
C PHE A 14 -17.92 0.93 -23.53
N LEU A 15 -18.66 1.76 -24.27
CA LEU A 15 -19.45 2.86 -23.68
C LEU A 15 -20.59 2.35 -22.78
N GLY A 16 -21.08 1.12 -22.99
CA GLY A 16 -22.04 0.44 -22.11
C GLY A 16 -21.41 -0.14 -20.83
N SER A 17 -20.12 -0.49 -20.85
CA SER A 17 -19.44 -1.19 -19.74
C SER A 17 -19.04 -0.31 -18.54
N GLY A 18 -19.37 0.98 -18.57
CA GLY A 18 -19.18 1.92 -17.46
C GLY A 18 -20.48 2.37 -16.77
N LYS A 19 -21.66 1.89 -17.22
CA LYS A 19 -22.94 2.19 -16.56
C LYS A 19 -23.33 1.03 -15.66
N SER A 20 -22.98 1.16 -14.39
CA SER A 20 -23.69 0.42 -13.35
C SER A 20 -25.07 1.02 -13.20
N ASN A 21 -26.13 0.20 -13.19
CA ASN A 21 -27.50 0.65 -12.87
C ASN A 21 -27.69 0.87 -11.36
N SER A 22 -26.61 1.25 -10.67
CA SER A 22 -26.58 1.39 -9.24
C SER A 22 -26.82 2.83 -8.84
N GLY A 23 -27.53 3.00 -7.74
CA GLY A 23 -28.02 4.30 -7.31
C GLY A 23 -28.23 4.33 -5.82
N VAL A 24 -28.33 5.54 -5.28
CA VAL A 24 -28.62 5.76 -3.86
C VAL A 24 -30.00 6.37 -3.75
N SER A 25 -30.87 5.71 -3.02
CA SER A 25 -32.15 6.28 -2.62
C SER A 25 -32.04 6.82 -1.20
N ILE A 26 -32.61 8.00 -0.95
CA ILE A 26 -32.69 8.62 0.37
C ILE A 26 -34.15 8.77 0.77
N ARG A 27 -34.47 8.50 2.02
CA ARG A 27 -35.77 8.72 2.64
C ARG A 27 -35.56 9.35 4.01
N HIS A 28 -36.51 10.16 4.45
CA HIS A 28 -36.50 10.70 5.80
C HIS A 28 -37.87 10.51 6.45
N GLY A 29 -37.88 10.41 7.78
CA GLY A 29 -39.08 10.36 8.60
C GLY A 29 -38.80 10.98 9.96
N ARG A 30 -39.84 11.39 10.68
CA ARG A 30 -39.67 11.87 12.06
C ARG A 30 -39.63 10.69 13.01
N TYR A 31 -38.70 10.74 13.96
CA TYR A 31 -38.58 9.76 15.03
C TYR A 31 -38.38 10.49 16.36
N GLY A 32 -39.47 10.65 17.13
CA GLY A 32 -39.50 11.52 18.32
C GLY A 32 -39.19 12.99 17.96
N ASP A 33 -38.28 13.61 18.72
CA ASP A 33 -37.80 14.98 18.48
C ASP A 33 -36.66 15.06 17.44
N GLY A 34 -36.34 13.95 16.78
CA GLY A 34 -35.26 13.86 15.79
C GLY A 34 -35.76 13.51 14.38
N GLN A 35 -34.89 13.71 13.40
CA GLN A 35 -35.09 13.24 12.04
C GLN A 35 -34.31 11.94 11.84
N ASP A 36 -34.99 10.89 11.36
CA ASP A 36 -34.36 9.66 10.90
C ASP A 36 -34.24 9.71 9.37
N ILE A 37 -33.04 9.54 8.86
CA ILE A 37 -32.71 9.64 7.44
C ILE A 37 -32.07 8.32 7.04
N THR A 38 -32.70 7.60 6.13
CA THR A 38 -32.23 6.30 5.66
C THR A 38 -31.82 6.38 4.21
N CYS A 39 -30.62 5.89 3.91
CA CYS A 39 -30.12 5.73 2.56
C CYS A 39 -29.90 4.27 2.22
N VAL A 40 -30.31 3.88 1.03
CA VAL A 40 -30.19 2.51 0.52
C VAL A 40 -29.48 2.54 -0.82
N LEU A 41 -28.40 1.78 -0.91
CA LEU A 41 -27.68 1.52 -2.16
C LEU A 41 -28.43 0.42 -2.93
N SER A 42 -28.95 0.73 -4.10
CA SER A 42 -29.51 -0.25 -5.04
C SER A 42 -28.47 -0.63 -6.09
N GLY A 43 -28.46 -1.90 -6.49
CA GLY A 43 -27.54 -2.45 -7.49
C GLY A 43 -26.44 -3.32 -6.90
N ASP A 44 -25.59 -3.88 -7.77
CA ASP A 44 -24.52 -4.84 -7.42
C ASP A 44 -23.17 -4.13 -7.35
N GLU A 45 -23.01 -3.29 -6.33
CA GLU A 45 -21.82 -2.46 -6.10
C GLU A 45 -21.05 -2.92 -4.87
N ASN A 46 -19.73 -2.97 -4.98
CA ASN A 46 -18.88 -3.23 -3.82
C ASN A 46 -18.72 -1.94 -3.00
N MET A 47 -19.50 -1.82 -1.93
CA MET A 47 -19.43 -0.69 -1.00
C MET A 47 -18.23 -0.80 -0.05
N THR A 48 -17.39 0.24 -0.04
CA THR A 48 -16.20 0.36 0.81
C THR A 48 -16.42 1.26 2.03
N GLN A 49 -17.25 2.30 1.89
CA GLN A 49 -17.48 3.29 2.94
C GLN A 49 -18.78 4.05 2.70
N ILE A 50 -19.39 4.56 3.78
CA ILE A 50 -20.51 5.49 3.73
C ILE A 50 -20.14 6.75 4.50
N ASN A 51 -20.31 7.93 3.90
CA ASN A 51 -20.11 9.21 4.55
C ASN A 51 -21.43 9.95 4.72
N TRP A 52 -21.66 10.46 5.93
CA TRP A 52 -22.77 11.33 6.26
C TRP A 52 -22.28 12.76 6.41
N GLU A 53 -22.91 13.67 5.67
CA GLU A 53 -22.50 15.06 5.59
C GLU A 53 -23.71 15.99 5.69
N MET A 54 -23.49 17.14 6.32
CA MET A 54 -24.46 18.21 6.47
C MET A 54 -24.04 19.41 5.65
N LEU A 55 -24.97 19.95 4.88
CA LEU A 55 -24.80 21.18 4.12
C LEU A 55 -25.64 22.29 4.74
N ARG A 56 -24.97 23.42 5.02
CA ARG A 56 -25.59 24.69 5.42
C ARG A 56 -25.08 25.78 4.50
N GLY A 57 -25.86 26.14 3.49
CA GLY A 57 -25.40 27.02 2.40
C GLY A 57 -24.18 26.42 1.67
N PRO A 58 -23.05 27.15 1.53
CA PRO A 58 -21.83 26.63 0.90
C PRO A 58 -20.99 25.73 1.81
N HIS A 59 -21.28 25.67 3.12
CA HIS A 59 -20.47 24.92 4.07
C HIS A 59 -20.91 23.47 4.15
N ARG A 60 -19.96 22.57 3.88
CA ARG A 60 -20.13 21.12 3.91
C ARG A 60 -19.36 20.55 5.10
N THR A 61 -20.09 20.04 6.09
CA THR A 61 -19.52 19.49 7.33
C THR A 61 -19.74 17.99 7.40
N LYS A 62 -18.71 17.25 7.78
CA LYS A 62 -18.79 15.80 7.94
C LYS A 62 -19.40 15.44 9.30
N LEU A 63 -20.46 14.64 9.30
CA LEU A 63 -21.11 14.18 10.54
C LEU A 63 -20.49 12.88 11.04
N GLY A 64 -20.23 11.96 10.13
CA GLY A 64 -19.65 10.67 10.46
C GLY A 64 -19.42 9.79 9.25
N THR A 65 -18.77 8.66 9.51
CA THR A 65 -18.42 7.65 8.51
C THR A 65 -18.76 6.29 9.06
N TYR A 66 -19.30 5.43 8.19
CA TYR A 66 -19.33 4.00 8.40
C TYR A 66 -18.35 3.31 7.45
N HIS A 67 -17.51 2.45 8.00
CA HIS A 67 -16.64 1.57 7.23
C HIS A 67 -16.94 0.11 7.61
N PRO A 68 -17.19 -0.82 6.65
CA PRO A 68 -17.55 -2.21 6.95
C PRO A 68 -16.59 -2.93 7.89
N ARG A 69 -15.29 -2.60 7.84
CA ARG A 69 -14.25 -3.19 8.71
C ARG A 69 -13.91 -2.40 9.96
N PHE A 70 -14.06 -1.07 9.94
CA PHE A 70 -13.58 -0.20 11.04
C PHE A 70 -14.75 0.33 11.89
N GLY A 71 -15.99 0.00 11.53
CA GLY A 71 -17.18 0.40 12.26
C GLY A 71 -17.57 1.85 11.98
N ILE A 72 -18.24 2.45 12.95
CA ILE A 72 -18.83 3.78 12.86
C ILE A 72 -17.92 4.78 13.57
N TYR A 73 -17.60 5.87 12.88
CA TYR A 73 -16.88 7.00 13.44
C TYR A 73 -17.74 8.26 13.30
N ILE A 74 -18.04 8.93 14.43
CA ILE A 74 -18.81 10.18 14.48
C ILE A 74 -17.88 11.29 14.95
N MET A 75 -17.91 12.45 14.28
CA MET A 75 -17.11 13.61 14.70
C MET A 75 -17.44 14.00 16.14
N GLN A 76 -16.41 14.37 16.92
CA GLN A 76 -16.54 14.62 18.36
C GLN A 76 -17.66 15.61 18.72
N GLU A 77 -17.81 16.68 17.93
CA GLU A 77 -18.83 17.72 18.07
C GLU A 77 -20.28 17.25 17.83
N TYR A 78 -20.46 16.14 17.11
CA TYR A 78 -21.77 15.58 16.76
C TYR A 78 -22.11 14.27 17.50
N LYS A 79 -21.18 13.69 18.26
CA LYS A 79 -21.42 12.47 19.07
C LYS A 79 -22.70 12.50 19.93
N PRO A 80 -23.09 13.62 20.59
CA PRO A 80 -24.34 13.64 21.37
C PRO A 80 -25.60 13.88 20.52
N LYS A 81 -25.46 14.28 19.26
CA LYS A 81 -26.55 14.76 18.38
C LYS A 81 -26.89 13.79 17.25
N VAL A 82 -25.96 12.89 16.92
CA VAL A 82 -26.01 12.01 15.75
C VAL A 82 -25.83 10.56 16.19
N LYS A 83 -26.65 9.66 15.63
CA LYS A 83 -26.47 8.21 15.73
C LYS A 83 -26.58 7.60 14.34
N ILE A 84 -25.60 6.78 13.97
CA ILE A 84 -25.59 6.05 12.69
C ILE A 84 -25.91 4.58 12.98
N GLN A 85 -26.71 3.95 12.14
CA GLN A 85 -26.98 2.52 12.11
C GLN A 85 -26.82 2.00 10.69
N ASN A 86 -26.39 0.75 10.50
CA ASN A 86 -26.21 0.17 9.17
C ASN A 86 -26.74 -1.26 9.14
N LYS A 87 -27.33 -1.66 8.00
CA LYS A 87 -27.75 -3.03 7.70
C LYS A 87 -27.16 -3.47 6.37
N GLN A 88 -26.67 -4.71 6.31
CA GLN A 88 -26.01 -5.26 5.12
C GLN A 88 -26.91 -6.14 4.25
N THR A 89 -28.16 -6.43 4.67
CA THR A 89 -29.04 -7.37 3.97
C THR A 89 -30.46 -6.81 3.77
N PRO A 90 -31.11 -7.03 2.62
CA PRO A 90 -30.62 -7.60 1.36
C PRO A 90 -29.79 -6.62 0.50
N TYR A 91 -29.76 -5.33 0.85
CA TYR A 91 -28.91 -4.31 0.22
C TYR A 91 -28.23 -3.45 1.30
N PRO A 92 -27.02 -2.91 1.07
CA PRO A 92 -26.36 -2.01 2.02
C PRO A 92 -27.22 -0.77 2.28
N SER A 93 -27.61 -0.58 3.54
CA SER A 93 -28.37 0.58 3.98
C SER A 93 -27.75 1.21 5.23
N SER A 94 -27.85 2.52 5.31
CA SER A 94 -27.39 3.32 6.43
C SER A 94 -28.51 4.24 6.88
N SER A 95 -28.74 4.33 8.18
CA SER A 95 -29.70 5.24 8.80
C SER A 95 -28.97 6.18 9.74
N LEU A 96 -29.29 7.48 9.62
CA LEU A 96 -28.77 8.57 10.44
C LEU A 96 -29.94 9.16 11.23
N LEU A 97 -29.89 8.99 12.55
CA LEU A 97 -30.75 9.73 13.46
C LEU A 97 -30.04 11.02 13.88
N ILE A 98 -30.62 12.16 13.58
CA ILE A 98 -30.08 13.47 13.92
C ILE A 98 -31.09 14.34 14.65
N LYS A 99 -30.67 14.95 15.76
CA LYS A 99 -31.44 15.99 16.46
C LYS A 99 -31.01 17.36 15.94
N VAL A 100 -31.81 17.96 15.07
CA VAL A 100 -31.56 19.31 14.53
C VAL A 100 -32.55 20.29 15.16
N ALA A 101 -32.03 21.36 15.76
CA ALA A 101 -32.86 22.49 16.19
C ALA A 101 -33.36 23.23 14.94
N SER A 102 -34.69 23.28 14.77
CA SER A 102 -35.37 23.89 13.64
C SER A 102 -35.14 25.41 13.66
N ASN A 103 -34.62 25.97 12.55
CA ASN A 103 -34.81 27.35 12.05
C ASN A 103 -33.95 27.66 10.80
N GLU A 104 -33.05 26.77 10.37
CA GLU A 104 -32.22 26.93 9.17
C GLU A 104 -32.48 25.81 8.14
N SER A 105 -32.38 26.12 6.84
CA SER A 105 -32.44 25.11 5.78
C SER A 105 -31.19 24.24 5.81
N VAL A 106 -31.34 23.01 6.30
CA VAL A 106 -30.26 22.03 6.41
C VAL A 106 -30.50 20.92 5.41
N GLN A 107 -29.50 20.63 4.58
CA GLN A 107 -29.51 19.48 3.68
C GLN A 107 -28.57 18.41 4.23
N ILE A 108 -29.02 17.16 4.25
CA ILE A 108 -28.23 16.01 4.67
C ILE A 108 -27.94 15.14 3.47
N CYS A 109 -26.67 14.79 3.27
CA CYS A 109 -26.21 13.93 2.20
C CYS A 109 -25.65 12.63 2.76
N CYS A 110 -25.91 11.54 2.02
CA CYS A 110 -25.26 10.27 2.22
C CYS A 110 -24.49 9.90 0.95
N ALA A 111 -23.21 9.61 1.11
CA ALA A 111 -22.33 9.23 0.04
C ALA A 111 -21.79 7.82 0.24
N PHE A 112 -22.18 6.91 -0.64
CA PHE A 112 -21.61 5.58 -0.75
C PHE A 112 -20.35 5.63 -1.63
N ILE A 113 -19.24 5.15 -1.09
CA ILE A 113 -18.00 4.96 -1.84
C ILE A 113 -17.99 3.51 -2.31
N THR A 114 -18.24 3.31 -3.60
CA THR A 114 -18.41 2.01 -4.23
C THR A 114 -17.39 1.74 -5.34
N PHE A 115 -17.29 0.48 -5.73
CA PHE A 115 -16.58 0.05 -6.93
C PHE A 115 -17.51 -0.80 -7.79
N PRO A 116 -17.60 -0.55 -9.11
CA PRO A 116 -16.77 0.37 -9.91
C PRO A 116 -17.24 1.83 -9.94
N SER A 117 -18.44 2.16 -9.42
CA SER A 117 -19.07 3.46 -9.69
C SER A 117 -18.46 4.67 -8.96
N GLY A 118 -17.53 4.46 -8.02
CA GLY A 118 -16.88 5.55 -7.30
C GLY A 118 -17.79 6.14 -6.24
N LYS A 119 -18.07 7.46 -6.29
CA LYS A 119 -18.90 8.13 -5.28
C LYS A 119 -20.34 8.22 -5.78
N LEU A 120 -21.25 7.47 -5.17
CA LEU A 120 -22.70 7.60 -5.36
C LEU A 120 -23.29 8.37 -4.17
N GLU A 121 -23.97 9.47 -4.44
CA GLU A 121 -24.44 10.40 -3.41
C GLU A 121 -25.88 10.81 -3.64
N GLN A 122 -26.64 10.94 -2.55
CA GLN A 122 -27.97 11.55 -2.58
C GLN A 122 -28.18 12.41 -1.34
N CYS A 123 -28.93 13.51 -1.50
CA CYS A 123 -29.13 14.52 -0.49
C CYS A 123 -30.62 14.84 -0.29
N ILE A 124 -31.01 15.17 0.94
CA ILE A 124 -32.39 15.55 1.29
C ILE A 124 -32.43 16.78 2.17
N ASP A 125 -33.39 17.66 1.91
CA ASP A 125 -33.67 18.85 2.70
C ASP A 125 -34.62 18.49 3.84
N ILE A 126 -34.12 18.57 5.08
CA ILE A 126 -34.89 18.22 6.27
C ILE A 126 -35.73 19.39 6.82
N SER A 127 -35.67 20.56 6.18
CA SER A 127 -36.47 21.74 6.55
C SER A 127 -37.87 21.77 5.92
N LYS A 128 -38.13 20.93 4.92
CA LYS A 128 -39.44 20.84 4.27
C LYS A 128 -40.36 19.92 5.07
N LYS A 129 -41.45 20.47 5.62
CA LYS A 129 -42.57 19.69 6.16
C LYS A 129 -43.16 18.84 5.03
N ASP A 130 -43.30 17.54 5.25
CA ASP A 130 -43.95 16.63 4.30
C ASP A 130 -45.32 17.16 3.88
N VAL A 131 -45.54 17.24 2.57
CA VAL A 131 -46.89 17.36 2.00
C VAL A 131 -47.59 16.05 2.28
N SER A 132 -48.62 16.12 3.11
CA SER A 132 -49.58 15.05 3.36
C SER A 132 -50.15 14.51 2.05
N ILE A 133 -49.81 13.28 1.67
CA ILE A 133 -50.69 12.46 0.85
C ILE A 133 -51.50 11.61 1.81
N ASN A 134 -52.82 11.83 1.80
CA ASN A 134 -53.79 11.24 2.69
C ASN A 134 -53.75 9.70 2.70
N THR A 135 -53.81 9.17 3.90
CA THR A 135 -54.13 7.79 4.23
C THR A 135 -55.57 7.45 3.81
N SER A 136 -55.74 6.57 2.83
CA SER A 136 -56.79 5.53 2.83
C SER A 136 -56.70 4.65 1.58
N MET A 137 -56.11 3.47 1.72
CA MET A 137 -56.67 2.18 1.27
C MET A 137 -55.65 1.11 1.62
N ILE A 138 -55.92 0.43 2.74
CA ILE A 138 -55.35 -0.87 3.06
C ILE A 138 -55.76 -1.82 1.93
N LYS A 139 -54.78 -2.34 1.19
CA LYS A 139 -54.87 -3.68 0.62
C LYS A 139 -53.51 -4.34 0.79
N ASP A 140 -53.51 -5.40 1.60
CA ASP A 140 -52.50 -6.44 1.59
C ASP A 140 -52.21 -6.83 0.14
N PHE A 141 -50.94 -6.73 -0.24
CA PHE A 141 -50.41 -7.40 -1.42
C PHE A 141 -49.22 -8.24 -0.97
N THR A 142 -49.54 -9.48 -0.63
CA THR A 142 -48.65 -10.62 -0.79
C THR A 142 -48.09 -10.62 -2.21
N TYR A 143 -46.77 -10.55 -2.33
CA TYR A 143 -46.08 -10.83 -3.59
C TYR A 143 -45.93 -12.35 -3.70
N GLU A 144 -46.87 -12.98 -4.40
CA GLU A 144 -46.60 -14.24 -5.08
C GLU A 144 -45.83 -13.92 -6.37
N GLU A 145 -44.71 -14.59 -6.60
CA GLU A 145 -44.02 -14.58 -7.90
C GLU A 145 -44.96 -15.16 -8.97
N PRO A 146 -45.26 -14.45 -10.06
CA PRO A 146 -45.86 -15.08 -11.21
C PRO A 146 -44.75 -15.75 -12.03
N GLU A 147 -44.67 -17.07 -11.96
CA GLU A 147 -43.91 -17.85 -12.95
C GLU A 147 -44.40 -17.47 -14.36
N PRO A 148 -43.52 -17.08 -15.29
CA PRO A 148 -43.91 -16.87 -16.67
C PRO A 148 -44.16 -18.25 -17.29
N ARG A 149 -45.43 -18.67 -17.35
CA ARG A 149 -45.83 -19.80 -18.19
C ARG A 149 -45.67 -19.41 -19.66
N LEU A 150 -44.49 -19.70 -20.19
CA LEU A 150 -44.19 -19.59 -21.60
C LEU A 150 -45.06 -20.62 -22.34
N GLY A 151 -45.98 -20.16 -23.20
CA GLY A 151 -46.79 -21.07 -24.01
C GLY A 151 -45.91 -21.96 -24.90
N LEU A 152 -46.46 -23.07 -25.40
CA LEU A 152 -45.74 -24.07 -26.20
C LEU A 152 -44.91 -23.45 -27.37
N PHE A 153 -45.42 -22.38 -28.00
CA PHE A 153 -44.73 -21.64 -29.05
C PHE A 153 -43.56 -20.77 -28.54
N GLY A 154 -43.63 -20.26 -27.31
CA GLY A 154 -42.56 -19.49 -26.69
C GLY A 154 -41.39 -20.37 -26.23
N HIS A 155 -41.67 -21.59 -25.75
CA HIS A 155 -40.63 -22.59 -25.47
C HIS A 155 -39.92 -23.02 -26.77
N LEU A 156 -40.65 -23.19 -27.87
CA LEU A 156 -40.07 -23.52 -29.17
C LEU A 156 -39.18 -22.37 -29.70
N GLY A 157 -39.62 -21.11 -29.57
CA GLY A 157 -38.84 -19.93 -29.93
C GLY A 157 -37.56 -19.76 -29.10
N ALA A 158 -37.64 -19.96 -27.78
CA ALA A 158 -36.49 -19.89 -26.89
C ALA A 158 -35.47 -21.01 -27.17
N MET A 159 -35.94 -22.23 -27.49
CA MET A 159 -35.09 -23.35 -27.89
C MET A 159 -34.37 -23.09 -29.22
N ILE A 160 -35.03 -22.48 -30.21
CA ILE A 160 -34.43 -22.13 -31.50
C ILE A 160 -33.37 -21.01 -31.31
N ILE A 161 -33.68 -19.98 -30.54
CA ILE A 161 -32.74 -18.89 -30.27
C ILE A 161 -31.53 -19.40 -29.46
N GLY A 162 -31.77 -20.24 -28.45
CA GLY A 162 -30.73 -20.85 -27.63
C GLY A 162 -29.82 -21.80 -28.42
N THR A 163 -30.37 -22.58 -29.35
CA THR A 163 -29.58 -23.46 -30.23
C THR A 163 -28.75 -22.67 -31.23
N ILE A 164 -29.28 -21.58 -31.81
CA ILE A 164 -28.52 -20.69 -32.69
C ILE A 164 -27.36 -20.01 -31.94
N LEU A 165 -27.61 -19.48 -30.75
CA LEU A 165 -26.57 -18.86 -29.90
C LEU A 165 -25.50 -19.87 -29.48
N SER A 166 -25.91 -21.10 -29.12
CA SER A 166 -24.98 -22.16 -28.74
C SER A 166 -24.10 -22.61 -29.90
N LEU A 167 -24.66 -22.73 -31.11
CA LEU A 167 -23.91 -23.02 -32.34
C LEU A 167 -22.94 -21.89 -32.70
N PHE A 168 -23.33 -20.63 -32.47
CA PHE A 168 -22.47 -19.47 -32.69
C PHE A 168 -21.29 -19.43 -31.70
N ILE A 169 -21.53 -19.76 -30.43
CA ILE A 169 -20.48 -19.86 -29.42
C ILE A 169 -19.53 -21.03 -29.72
N LEU A 170 -20.07 -22.20 -30.10
CA LEU A 170 -19.26 -23.37 -30.47
C LEU A 170 -18.41 -23.12 -31.72
N THR A 171 -18.93 -22.40 -32.72
CA THR A 171 -18.16 -22.02 -33.91
C THR A 171 -17.07 -21.00 -33.60
N ILE A 172 -17.33 -20.03 -32.70
CA ILE A 172 -16.29 -19.11 -32.20
C ILE A 172 -15.21 -19.88 -31.43
N LEU A 173 -15.60 -20.78 -30.51
CA LEU A 173 -14.65 -21.59 -29.75
C LEU A 173 -13.85 -22.51 -30.66
N PHE A 174 -14.47 -23.14 -31.66
CA PHE A 174 -13.77 -23.95 -32.66
C PHE A 174 -12.83 -23.10 -33.52
N TYR A 175 -13.23 -21.89 -33.93
CA TYR A 175 -12.37 -20.96 -34.65
C TYR A 175 -11.17 -20.52 -33.81
N LEU A 176 -11.39 -20.20 -32.53
CA LEU A 176 -10.33 -19.83 -31.59
C LEU A 176 -9.39 -21.01 -31.31
N CYS A 177 -9.92 -22.22 -31.08
CA CYS A 177 -9.14 -23.45 -30.92
C CYS A 177 -8.34 -23.80 -32.17
N ARG A 178 -8.90 -23.59 -33.37
CA ARG A 178 -8.19 -23.81 -34.63
C ARG A 178 -7.11 -22.74 -34.86
N LYS A 179 -7.37 -21.48 -34.47
CA LYS A 179 -6.39 -20.38 -34.52
C LYS A 179 -5.24 -20.58 -33.53
N THR A 180 -5.50 -21.09 -32.33
CA THR A 180 -4.46 -21.41 -31.33
C THR A 180 -3.70 -22.69 -31.68
N SER A 181 -4.36 -23.70 -32.24
CA SER A 181 -3.72 -24.96 -32.67
C SER A 181 -2.86 -24.78 -33.94
N CYS A 182 -3.29 -23.95 -34.90
CA CYS A 182 -2.47 -23.61 -36.07
C CYS A 182 -1.31 -22.66 -35.73
N ARG A 183 -1.39 -21.88 -34.65
CA ARG A 183 -0.25 -21.09 -34.14
C ARG A 183 0.80 -21.93 -33.43
N ARG A 184 0.46 -23.14 -32.96
CA ARG A 184 1.42 -24.06 -32.30
C ARG A 184 2.23 -24.92 -33.27
N ARG A 185 1.95 -24.88 -34.58
CA ARG A 185 2.67 -25.65 -35.61
C ARG A 185 3.15 -24.75 -36.76
N LYS A 186 3.98 -23.77 -36.42
CA LYS A 186 5.01 -23.27 -37.34
C LYS A 186 6.34 -23.37 -36.62
N SER A 187 7.06 -24.45 -36.92
CA SER A 187 8.50 -24.52 -36.72
C SER A 187 9.12 -23.29 -37.39
N PHE A 188 9.76 -22.44 -36.60
CA PHE A 188 10.62 -21.40 -37.16
C PHE A 188 11.93 -22.07 -37.54
N GLU A 189 12.09 -22.29 -38.85
CA GLU A 189 13.38 -22.53 -39.46
C GLU A 189 14.15 -21.20 -39.39
N ILE A 190 15.20 -21.16 -38.57
CA ILE A 190 16.05 -19.97 -38.44
C ILE A 190 16.89 -19.90 -39.70
N ARG A 191 16.47 -19.07 -40.66
CA ARG A 191 17.35 -18.59 -41.71
C ARG A 191 18.08 -17.36 -41.17
N THR A 192 19.33 -17.58 -40.78
CA THR A 192 20.31 -16.54 -40.49
C THR A 192 20.50 -15.67 -41.73
N HIS A 193 19.94 -14.46 -41.69
CA HIS A 193 20.48 -13.36 -42.50
C HIS A 193 21.25 -12.44 -41.57
N LEU A 194 22.57 -12.55 -41.71
CA LEU A 194 23.55 -11.58 -41.27
C LEU A 194 23.23 -10.27 -42.00
N THR A 195 22.77 -9.26 -41.26
CA THR A 195 22.85 -7.87 -41.71
C THR A 195 23.36 -7.05 -40.54
N ASP A 196 24.59 -6.59 -40.71
CA ASP A 196 25.25 -5.63 -39.87
C ASP A 196 24.48 -4.30 -39.80
N LEU A 197 24.67 -3.62 -38.66
CA LEU A 197 24.38 -2.22 -38.28
C LEU A 197 23.20 -1.91 -37.34
N PRO A 198 23.40 -0.96 -36.39
CA PRO A 198 22.58 -0.77 -35.21
C PRO A 198 21.42 0.22 -35.44
N ALA A 199 20.23 -0.13 -34.98
CA ALA A 199 19.09 0.80 -34.96
C ALA A 199 19.22 1.74 -33.75
N GLU A 200 19.56 3.00 -34.04
CA GLU A 200 19.57 4.13 -33.14
C GLU A 200 18.18 4.40 -32.53
N LEU A 201 18.13 4.56 -31.20
CA LEU A 201 17.04 5.24 -30.49
C LEU A 201 17.21 6.74 -30.73
N THR A 202 16.39 7.33 -31.60
CA THR A 202 16.43 8.77 -31.83
C THR A 202 15.46 9.50 -30.90
N CYS A 203 16.00 10.23 -29.92
CA CYS A 203 15.35 11.40 -29.37
C CYS A 203 15.44 12.51 -30.43
N ALA A 204 14.33 12.87 -31.08
CA ALA A 204 14.30 13.99 -32.01
C ALA A 204 13.33 15.08 -31.53
N GLU A 205 13.90 16.29 -31.41
CA GLU A 205 13.27 17.62 -31.36
C GLU A 205 12.35 17.97 -30.19
N VAL A 206 12.93 17.95 -28.98
CA VAL A 206 12.74 19.04 -28.02
C VAL A 206 14.13 19.43 -27.54
N THR A 207 14.44 20.73 -27.59
CA THR A 207 15.69 21.37 -27.13
C THR A 207 16.45 20.60 -26.06
N MET A 208 17.72 20.27 -26.34
CA MET A 208 18.71 19.61 -25.47
C MET A 208 18.38 19.60 -23.97
N ASP A 209 17.62 18.60 -23.52
CA ASP A 209 17.62 18.17 -22.13
C ASP A 209 18.44 16.88 -22.07
N SER A 210 19.71 16.99 -21.68
CA SER A 210 20.74 15.92 -21.63
C SER A 210 20.44 14.78 -20.66
N HIS A 211 19.18 14.58 -20.29
CA HIS A 211 18.75 13.72 -19.19
C HIS A 211 17.54 12.83 -19.53
N CYS A 212 16.94 12.99 -20.72
CA CYS A 212 15.98 12.04 -21.22
C CYS A 212 16.68 10.69 -21.46
N VAL A 213 16.14 9.63 -20.87
CA VAL A 213 16.71 8.27 -20.97
C VAL A 213 15.90 7.34 -21.86
N GLY A 214 14.74 7.79 -22.35
CA GLY A 214 13.94 7.08 -23.34
C GLY A 214 12.44 7.33 -23.22
N GLU A 215 11.69 6.64 -24.07
CA GLU A 215 10.23 6.72 -24.14
C GLU A 215 9.61 5.33 -24.19
N LEU A 216 8.45 5.17 -23.54
CA LEU A 216 7.68 3.92 -23.54
C LEU A 216 6.21 4.20 -23.19
N ASP A 217 5.28 3.60 -23.92
CA ASP A 217 3.83 3.67 -23.66
C ASP A 217 3.27 5.11 -23.49
N GLY A 218 3.82 6.07 -24.27
CA GLY A 218 3.42 7.48 -24.24
C GLY A 218 3.93 8.26 -23.02
N LEU A 219 4.96 7.74 -22.36
CA LEU A 219 5.71 8.39 -21.29
C LEU A 219 7.13 8.67 -21.75
N THR A 220 7.68 9.78 -21.29
CA THR A 220 9.08 10.13 -21.45
C THR A 220 9.77 10.00 -20.09
N PHE A 221 10.92 9.34 -20.06
CA PHE A 221 11.64 8.98 -18.84
C PHE A 221 12.90 9.81 -18.71
N TYR A 222 13.21 10.24 -17.49
CA TYR A 222 14.36 11.06 -17.18
C TYR A 222 15.10 10.50 -15.96
N LEU A 223 16.41 10.72 -15.90
CA LEU A 223 17.12 10.64 -14.62
C LEU A 223 16.61 11.77 -13.73
N ALA A 224 16.24 11.42 -12.50
CA ALA A 224 15.76 12.39 -11.53
C ALA A 224 16.89 13.34 -11.08
N LYS A 225 16.51 14.56 -10.71
CA LYS A 225 17.41 15.59 -10.23
C LYS A 225 16.89 16.23 -8.94
N PRO A 226 17.74 16.93 -8.17
CA PRO A 226 17.29 17.66 -6.98
C PRO A 226 16.09 18.60 -7.25
N GLU A 227 15.99 19.19 -8.44
CA GLU A 227 14.92 20.13 -8.81
C GLU A 227 13.56 19.46 -9.02
N ASP A 228 13.51 18.14 -9.24
CA ASP A 228 12.25 17.41 -9.40
C ASP A 228 11.55 17.14 -8.05
N TYR A 229 12.15 17.53 -6.92
CA TYR A 229 11.67 17.23 -5.57
C TYR A 229 10.19 17.58 -5.38
N ASP A 230 9.79 18.82 -5.68
CA ASP A 230 8.41 19.29 -5.45
C ASP A 230 7.39 18.49 -6.28
N ASP A 231 7.73 18.17 -7.53
CA ASP A 231 6.89 17.34 -8.41
C ASP A 231 6.78 15.90 -7.90
N VAL A 232 7.87 15.33 -7.40
CA VAL A 232 7.88 13.98 -6.79
C VAL A 232 7.05 13.97 -5.51
N MET A 233 7.16 15.00 -4.67
CA MET A 233 6.36 15.10 -3.44
C MET A 233 4.87 15.26 -3.77
N ALA A 234 4.52 15.99 -4.83
CA ALA A 234 3.14 16.15 -5.29
C ALA A 234 2.48 14.81 -5.68
N ILE A 235 3.23 13.84 -6.21
CA ILE A 235 2.71 12.50 -6.51
C ILE A 235 2.81 11.50 -5.34
N SER A 236 3.47 11.91 -4.25
CA SER A 236 3.68 11.10 -3.03
C SER A 236 2.59 11.35 -1.98
N GLN A 237 1.53 12.07 -2.32
CA GLN A 237 0.39 12.28 -1.42
C GLN A 237 -0.25 10.94 -0.99
N ASP A 238 -0.58 10.85 0.30
CA ASP A 238 -1.20 9.70 0.98
C ASP A 238 -0.37 8.41 0.96
N ILE A 239 0.93 8.50 0.70
CA ILE A 239 1.84 7.35 0.77
C ILE A 239 2.07 6.96 2.24
N TYR A 240 1.92 5.66 2.51
CA TYR A 240 2.15 5.00 3.81
C TYR A 240 1.47 5.63 5.04
N GLY A 241 0.39 6.39 4.83
CA GLY A 241 -0.33 7.07 5.90
C GLY A 241 0.50 8.15 6.61
N GLY A 242 1.41 8.81 5.87
CA GLY A 242 2.29 9.85 6.41
C GLY A 242 3.67 9.34 6.84
N ASN A 243 3.92 8.04 6.81
CA ASN A 243 5.22 7.42 7.15
C ASN A 243 6.19 7.39 5.95
N ASP A 244 6.07 8.36 5.05
CA ASP A 244 6.91 8.40 3.86
C ASP A 244 8.34 8.88 4.22
N TYR A 245 9.33 8.03 3.93
CA TYR A 245 10.74 8.33 4.10
C TYR A 245 11.32 9.16 2.96
N LEU A 246 10.68 9.13 1.77
CA LEU A 246 11.23 9.72 0.56
C LEU A 246 11.50 11.23 0.68
N PRO A 247 10.66 12.07 1.32
CA PRO A 247 10.97 13.48 1.52
C PRO A 247 12.32 13.72 2.18
N HIS A 248 12.68 12.90 3.18
CA HIS A 248 13.97 12.99 3.86
C HIS A 248 15.12 12.43 3.02
N ARG A 249 14.88 11.38 2.22
CA ARG A 249 15.93 10.65 1.48
C ARG A 249 16.23 11.21 0.09
N TYR A 250 15.29 11.92 -0.53
CA TYR A 250 15.33 12.26 -1.95
C TYR A 250 16.62 12.94 -2.40
N HIS A 251 17.02 14.02 -1.72
CA HIS A 251 18.22 14.76 -2.10
C HIS A 251 19.50 13.93 -1.91
N TYR A 252 19.55 13.10 -0.88
CA TYR A 252 20.67 12.19 -0.65
C TYR A 252 20.78 11.16 -1.79
N TRP A 253 19.65 10.60 -2.27
CA TRP A 253 19.63 9.67 -3.40
C TRP A 253 20.24 10.24 -4.68
N MET A 254 20.10 11.55 -4.92
CA MET A 254 20.66 12.19 -6.13
C MET A 254 22.19 12.15 -6.17
N THR A 255 22.82 11.95 -5.02
CA THR A 255 24.29 11.90 -4.88
C THR A 255 24.80 10.53 -4.47
N GLU A 256 23.91 9.55 -4.28
CA GLU A 256 24.28 8.27 -3.70
C GLU A 256 24.99 7.36 -4.73
N PRO A 257 26.22 6.89 -4.46
CA PRO A 257 26.90 5.95 -5.33
C PRO A 257 26.10 4.67 -5.56
N GLY A 258 25.98 4.27 -6.84
CA GLY A 258 25.25 3.08 -7.28
C GLY A 258 23.74 3.26 -7.38
N ARG A 259 23.20 4.45 -7.07
CA ARG A 259 21.79 4.77 -7.14
C ARG A 259 21.39 5.22 -8.55
N VAL A 260 20.27 4.70 -9.04
CA VAL A 260 19.58 5.16 -10.24
C VAL A 260 18.17 5.54 -9.86
N VAL A 261 17.78 6.79 -10.07
CA VAL A 261 16.39 7.25 -9.85
C VAL A 261 15.83 7.73 -11.18
N ILE A 262 14.72 7.13 -11.59
CA ILE A 262 14.05 7.46 -12.86
C ILE A 262 12.66 7.99 -12.55
N ILE A 263 12.32 9.08 -13.23
CA ILE A 263 10.99 9.68 -13.22
C ILE A 263 10.36 9.58 -14.59
N ALA A 264 9.06 9.31 -14.60
CA ALA A 264 8.26 9.24 -15.82
C ALA A 264 7.37 10.48 -15.93
N ARG A 265 7.33 11.06 -17.12
CA ARG A 265 6.49 12.21 -17.45
C ARG A 265 5.50 11.88 -18.55
N ARG A 266 4.30 12.45 -18.45
CA ARG A 266 3.31 12.52 -19.53
C ARG A 266 3.19 13.98 -19.95
N GLY A 267 3.80 14.33 -21.09
CA GLY A 267 4.05 15.72 -21.43
C GLY A 267 4.93 16.39 -20.36
N LYS A 268 4.47 17.52 -19.79
CA LYS A 268 5.21 18.24 -18.74
C LYS A 268 4.96 17.74 -17.31
N LYS A 269 4.05 16.78 -17.10
CA LYS A 269 3.63 16.35 -15.76
C LYS A 269 4.40 15.10 -15.32
N LEU A 270 5.00 15.14 -14.14
CA LEU A 270 5.58 13.96 -13.47
C LEU A 270 4.44 13.05 -12.99
N VAL A 271 4.49 11.77 -13.37
CA VAL A 271 3.41 10.81 -13.10
C VAL A 271 3.89 9.57 -12.35
N ALA A 272 5.18 9.27 -12.37
CA ALA A 272 5.74 8.16 -11.59
C ALA A 272 7.23 8.36 -11.28
N LEU A 273 7.71 7.67 -10.25
CA LEU A 273 9.12 7.56 -9.86
C LEU A 273 9.42 6.11 -9.47
N GLU A 274 10.62 5.63 -9.79
CA GLU A 274 11.19 4.40 -9.25
C GLU A 274 12.70 4.60 -9.02
N SER A 275 13.26 3.93 -8.02
CA SER A 275 14.68 3.96 -7.68
C SER A 275 15.26 2.55 -7.63
N GLY A 276 16.53 2.40 -8.03
CA GLY A 276 17.32 1.19 -7.91
C GLY A 276 18.70 1.48 -7.30
N LEU A 277 19.14 0.69 -6.31
CA LEU A 277 20.52 0.71 -5.81
C LEU A 277 21.27 -0.55 -6.14
N LEU A 278 22.41 -0.39 -6.80
CA LEU A 278 23.37 -1.45 -7.04
C LEU A 278 24.02 -1.88 -5.73
N VAL A 279 23.92 -3.17 -5.45
CA VAL A 279 24.51 -3.82 -4.28
C VAL A 279 25.16 -5.13 -4.69
N ASP A 280 25.77 -5.83 -3.73
CA ASP A 280 26.37 -7.15 -3.91
C ASP A 280 27.44 -7.19 -5.02
N GLY A 281 28.29 -6.15 -5.09
CA GLY A 281 29.31 -6.03 -6.13
C GLY A 281 28.75 -5.65 -7.51
N GLY A 282 27.52 -5.14 -7.57
CA GLY A 282 26.83 -4.76 -8.80
C GLY A 282 26.09 -5.90 -9.48
N GLU A 283 25.95 -7.06 -8.81
CA GLU A 283 25.17 -8.19 -9.33
C GLU A 283 23.68 -8.12 -8.99
N THR A 284 23.31 -7.31 -8.00
CA THR A 284 21.95 -7.19 -7.50
C THR A 284 21.54 -5.72 -7.50
N VAL A 285 20.27 -5.44 -7.80
CA VAL A 285 19.68 -4.11 -7.56
C VAL A 285 18.56 -4.17 -6.52
N ILE A 286 18.55 -3.25 -5.58
CA ILE A 286 17.45 -3.04 -4.63
C ILE A 286 16.50 -2.02 -5.22
N ALA A 287 15.26 -2.43 -5.51
CA ALA A 287 14.20 -1.55 -5.96
C ALA A 287 13.49 -0.88 -4.78
N GLU A 288 13.33 0.44 -4.83
CA GLU A 288 12.67 1.21 -3.79
C GLU A 288 12.05 2.51 -4.32
N GLY A 289 11.24 3.17 -3.49
CA GLY A 289 10.73 4.49 -3.82
C GLY A 289 9.62 4.54 -4.88
N LEU A 290 9.02 3.42 -5.30
CA LEU A 290 7.91 3.43 -6.27
C LEU A 290 6.84 4.48 -5.91
N ARG A 291 6.63 5.46 -6.78
CA ARG A 291 5.54 6.43 -6.70
C ARG A 291 4.75 6.42 -8.00
N VAL A 292 3.44 6.55 -7.87
CA VAL A 292 2.51 6.72 -8.99
C VAL A 292 1.51 7.81 -8.62
N CYS A 293 1.35 8.79 -9.51
CA CYS A 293 0.39 9.87 -9.39
C CYS A 293 -0.98 9.33 -9.01
N PRO A 294 -1.63 9.83 -7.94
CA PRO A 294 -2.90 9.31 -7.44
C PRO A 294 -3.98 9.15 -8.52
N LYS A 295 -4.04 10.10 -9.48
CA LYS A 295 -5.03 10.11 -10.57
C LYS A 295 -4.76 9.05 -11.65
N GLU A 296 -3.56 8.48 -11.69
CA GLU A 296 -3.14 7.45 -12.67
C GLU A 296 -2.93 6.07 -12.02
N ARG A 297 -3.24 5.91 -10.73
CA ARG A 297 -3.21 4.60 -10.05
C ARG A 297 -4.33 3.70 -10.61
N GLY A 298 -4.08 2.39 -10.65
CA GLY A 298 -5.03 1.39 -11.15
C GLY A 298 -4.96 1.12 -12.66
N TRP A 299 -4.21 1.91 -13.42
CA TRP A 299 -4.10 1.81 -14.88
C TRP A 299 -2.84 1.07 -15.37
N GLY A 300 -2.14 0.37 -14.47
CA GLY A 300 -0.95 -0.42 -14.82
C GLY A 300 0.36 0.38 -14.97
N LEU A 301 0.35 1.69 -14.68
CA LEU A 301 1.52 2.59 -14.80
C LEU A 301 2.74 2.11 -13.99
N SER A 302 2.54 1.54 -12.80
CA SER A 302 3.64 0.94 -12.02
C SER A 302 4.36 -0.15 -12.80
N GLY A 303 3.64 -0.96 -13.58
CA GLY A 303 4.25 -1.98 -14.41
C GLY A 303 5.05 -1.41 -15.57
N VAL A 304 4.64 -0.24 -16.12
CA VAL A 304 5.37 0.42 -17.21
C VAL A 304 6.69 0.98 -16.70
N ILE A 305 6.67 1.77 -15.62
CA ILE A 305 7.89 2.34 -15.05
C ILE A 305 8.86 1.26 -14.57
N LEU A 306 8.38 0.21 -13.88
CA LEU A 306 9.24 -0.90 -13.45
C LEU A 306 9.93 -1.58 -14.64
N ARG A 307 9.20 -1.90 -15.73
CA ARG A 307 9.82 -2.51 -16.93
C ARG A 307 10.86 -1.60 -17.56
N PHE A 308 10.60 -0.30 -17.60
CA PHE A 308 11.52 0.66 -18.16
C PHE A 308 12.80 0.75 -17.31
N VAL A 309 12.65 0.90 -16.00
CA VAL A 309 13.77 1.00 -15.05
C VAL A 309 14.59 -0.29 -15.04
N ASP A 310 13.95 -1.46 -15.00
CA ASP A 310 14.61 -2.76 -15.12
C ASP A 310 15.48 -2.83 -16.39
N GLY A 311 14.90 -2.47 -17.55
CA GLY A 311 15.61 -2.46 -18.82
C GLY A 311 16.75 -1.45 -18.89
N TYR A 312 16.55 -0.25 -18.32
CA TYR A 312 17.58 0.78 -18.24
C TYR A 312 18.76 0.31 -17.37
N ILE A 313 18.49 -0.21 -16.17
CA ILE A 313 19.52 -0.73 -15.27
C ILE A 313 20.28 -1.87 -15.92
N LYS A 314 19.59 -2.82 -16.57
CA LYS A 314 20.26 -3.93 -17.27
C LYS A 314 21.14 -3.45 -18.42
N LYS A 315 20.73 -2.39 -19.12
CA LYS A 315 21.52 -1.77 -20.20
C LYS A 315 22.78 -1.09 -19.67
N VAL A 316 22.68 -0.33 -18.58
CA VAL A 316 23.82 0.43 -18.02
C VAL A 316 24.73 -0.47 -17.18
N TYR A 317 24.16 -1.47 -16.50
CA TYR A 317 24.83 -2.39 -15.60
C TYR A 317 24.53 -3.84 -16.01
N PRO A 318 25.17 -4.34 -17.08
CA PRO A 318 24.87 -5.66 -17.66
C PRO A 318 25.16 -6.83 -16.71
N ASN A 319 25.98 -6.61 -15.68
CA ASN A 319 26.31 -7.61 -14.66
C ASN A 319 25.20 -7.83 -13.63
N VAL A 320 24.19 -6.95 -13.57
CA VAL A 320 23.03 -7.14 -12.68
C VAL A 320 22.25 -8.36 -13.12
N LYS A 321 22.03 -9.30 -12.20
CA LYS A 321 21.33 -10.57 -12.42
C LYS A 321 19.98 -10.60 -11.72
N THR A 322 19.86 -9.93 -10.58
CA THR A 322 18.67 -10.02 -9.73
C THR A 322 18.20 -8.66 -9.23
N MET A 323 16.90 -8.57 -8.96
CA MET A 323 16.27 -7.45 -8.27
C MET A 323 15.71 -7.92 -6.93
N ARG A 324 15.93 -7.12 -5.89
CA ARG A 324 15.41 -7.33 -4.55
C ARG A 324 14.59 -6.14 -4.08
N PHE A 325 13.64 -6.40 -3.18
CA PHE A 325 12.93 -5.35 -2.48
C PHE A 325 12.25 -5.93 -1.25
N THR A 326 11.85 -5.04 -0.34
CA THR A 326 11.03 -5.40 0.81
C THR A 326 9.68 -4.71 0.76
N ARG A 327 8.67 -5.32 1.39
CA ARG A 327 7.31 -4.76 1.44
C ARG A 327 6.58 -5.18 2.71
N GLY A 328 5.67 -4.32 3.17
CA GLY A 328 4.83 -4.59 4.35
C GLY A 328 3.43 -5.12 4.03
N ASP A 329 2.95 -4.93 2.80
CA ASP A 329 1.67 -5.47 2.37
C ASP A 329 1.86 -6.89 1.81
N ASP A 330 1.03 -7.85 2.24
CA ASP A 330 1.08 -9.21 1.73
C ASP A 330 0.53 -9.25 0.28
N PRO A 331 1.39 -9.44 -0.73
CA PRO A 331 0.92 -9.61 -2.09
C PRO A 331 0.13 -10.91 -2.19
N ARG A 332 -1.09 -10.83 -2.75
CA ARG A 332 -1.91 -12.02 -3.03
C ARG A 332 -1.08 -13.10 -3.76
N PRO A 333 -1.35 -14.40 -3.54
CA PRO A 333 -0.53 -15.49 -4.08
C PRO A 333 -0.22 -15.38 -5.58
N GLU A 334 -1.14 -14.84 -6.39
CA GLU A 334 -0.94 -14.66 -7.83
C GLU A 334 0.17 -13.65 -8.16
N LYS A 335 0.34 -12.62 -7.31
CA LYS A 335 1.41 -11.62 -7.44
C LYS A 335 2.74 -12.15 -6.91
N LEU A 336 2.73 -13.04 -5.91
CA LEU A 336 3.93 -13.69 -5.39
C LEU A 336 4.58 -14.62 -6.39
N ARG A 337 3.83 -15.26 -7.30
CA ARG A 337 4.38 -16.19 -8.30
C ARG A 337 5.50 -15.61 -9.18
N LYS A 338 5.64 -14.28 -9.23
CA LYS A 338 6.67 -13.58 -10.00
C LYS A 338 7.98 -13.36 -9.21
N PHE A 339 8.00 -13.72 -7.93
CA PHE A 339 9.08 -13.45 -7.02
C PHE A 339 9.37 -14.69 -6.17
N THR A 340 10.63 -14.87 -5.81
CA THR A 340 11.05 -15.77 -4.76
C THR A 340 10.90 -15.05 -3.43
N LEU A 341 10.13 -15.63 -2.49
CA LEU A 341 10.09 -15.17 -1.11
C LEU A 341 11.30 -15.72 -0.38
N LEU A 342 12.24 -14.84 -0.02
CA LEU A 342 13.48 -15.21 0.67
C LEU A 342 13.29 -15.28 2.18
N ALA A 343 12.50 -14.37 2.75
CA ALA A 343 12.21 -14.37 4.19
C ALA A 343 11.00 -13.50 4.55
N ARG A 344 10.54 -13.69 5.79
CA ARG A 344 9.61 -12.82 6.50
C ARG A 344 10.21 -12.42 7.83
N ARG A 345 9.87 -11.23 8.31
CA ARG A 345 10.17 -10.82 9.68
C ARG A 345 8.98 -10.07 10.26
N SER A 346 8.74 -10.26 11.55
CA SER A 346 7.67 -9.55 12.26
C SER A 346 8.08 -8.12 12.54
N VAL A 347 7.09 -7.22 12.58
CA VAL A 347 7.32 -5.82 12.90
C VAL A 347 6.40 -5.37 14.04
N LEU A 348 6.98 -4.71 15.04
CA LEU A 348 6.27 -4.00 16.10
C LEU A 348 6.39 -2.50 15.85
N SER A 349 5.26 -1.81 15.77
CA SER A 349 5.22 -0.36 15.55
C SER A 349 4.72 0.36 16.79
N LEU A 350 5.53 1.26 17.33
CA LEU A 350 5.22 2.06 18.52
C LEU A 350 5.12 3.54 18.17
N LEU A 351 4.19 4.26 18.80
CA LEU A 351 3.97 5.68 18.63
C LEU A 351 3.84 6.34 20.00
N GLY A 352 4.59 7.41 20.24
CA GLY A 352 4.50 8.20 21.46
C GLY A 352 5.03 9.62 21.26
N ASP A 353 4.67 10.52 22.17
CA ASP A 353 5.28 11.85 22.23
C ASP A 353 6.55 11.84 23.09
N SER A 354 7.35 12.90 23.02
CA SER A 354 8.66 12.99 23.69
C SER A 354 8.58 12.87 25.21
N GLU A 355 7.55 13.43 25.85
CA GLU A 355 7.36 13.35 27.31
C GLU A 355 7.03 11.91 27.72
N GLY A 356 6.10 11.31 27.00
CA GLY A 356 5.68 9.94 27.12
C GLY A 356 6.77 8.92 26.84
N PHE A 357 7.65 9.21 25.89
CA PHE A 357 8.72 8.33 25.48
C PHE A 357 9.79 8.16 26.57
N ASN A 358 10.12 9.23 27.30
CA ASN A 358 11.09 9.16 28.39
C ASN A 358 10.61 8.28 29.56
N SER A 359 9.35 8.44 29.96
CA SER A 359 8.73 7.61 31.00
C SER A 359 8.59 6.16 30.56
N PHE A 360 8.24 5.93 29.28
CA PHE A 360 8.20 4.60 28.69
C PHE A 360 9.54 3.88 28.77
N VAL A 361 10.64 4.52 28.33
CA VAL A 361 11.98 3.93 28.39
C VAL A 361 12.38 3.59 29.82
N SER A 362 12.10 4.49 30.77
CA SER A 362 12.40 4.27 32.19
C SER A 362 11.63 3.06 32.75
N GLY A 363 10.35 2.94 32.41
CA GLY A 363 9.53 1.79 32.78
C GLY A 363 10.01 0.46 32.17
N LEU A 364 10.52 0.46 30.93
CA LEU A 364 11.16 -0.72 30.36
C LEU A 364 12.44 -1.11 31.10
N GLN A 365 13.23 -0.14 31.56
CA GLN A 365 14.43 -0.40 32.37
C GLN A 365 14.05 -1.02 33.72
N GLU A 366 13.02 -0.50 34.39
CA GLU A 366 12.51 -1.08 35.64
C GLU A 366 12.03 -2.52 35.45
N LYS A 367 11.29 -2.80 34.37
CA LYS A 367 10.85 -4.17 34.06
C LYS A 367 12.02 -5.15 33.89
N LEU A 368 13.12 -4.73 33.27
CA LEU A 368 14.34 -5.56 33.12
C LEU A 368 15.02 -5.85 34.47
N VAL A 369 14.93 -4.92 35.42
CA VAL A 369 15.46 -5.11 36.78
C VAL A 369 14.58 -6.11 37.54
N VAL A 370 13.26 -5.94 37.48
CA VAL A 370 12.29 -6.82 38.18
C VAL A 370 12.31 -8.25 37.63
N SER A 371 12.53 -8.44 36.33
CA SER A 371 12.60 -9.76 35.70
C SER A 371 13.94 -10.48 35.90
N ASP A 372 14.88 -9.90 36.66
CA ASP A 372 16.27 -10.35 36.80
C ASP A 372 17.02 -10.48 35.45
N GLU A 373 16.46 -9.91 34.38
CA GLU A 373 17.06 -9.95 33.05
C GLU A 373 18.35 -9.11 33.02
N THR A 374 18.48 -8.10 33.89
CA THR A 374 19.72 -7.32 34.06
C THR A 374 20.93 -8.16 34.45
N ASN A 375 20.77 -9.23 35.25
CA ASN A 375 21.85 -10.09 35.72
C ASN A 375 22.25 -11.21 34.74
N SER A 376 21.62 -11.28 33.56
CA SER A 376 22.03 -12.24 32.53
C SER A 376 23.51 -12.03 32.16
N SER A 377 24.26 -13.14 32.09
CA SER A 377 25.71 -13.22 31.87
C SER A 377 26.21 -12.63 30.53
N ARG A 378 25.33 -12.02 29.75
CA ARG A 378 25.60 -11.49 28.41
C ARG A 378 25.22 -10.01 28.36
N PRO A 379 26.17 -9.09 28.57
CA PRO A 379 25.94 -7.65 28.38
C PRO A 379 25.74 -7.34 26.89
N LEU A 380 25.06 -6.25 26.57
CA LEU A 380 25.08 -5.69 25.21
C LEU A 380 26.24 -4.71 25.10
N VAL A 381 27.06 -4.88 24.07
CA VAL A 381 28.28 -4.12 23.84
C VAL A 381 28.13 -3.33 22.53
N PRO A 382 28.38 -2.01 22.53
CA PRO A 382 28.38 -1.24 21.30
C PRO A 382 29.52 -1.68 20.38
N VAL A 383 29.26 -1.76 19.07
CA VAL A 383 30.32 -1.99 18.08
C VAL A 383 31.03 -0.68 17.83
N LYS A 384 32.35 -0.64 18.10
CA LYS A 384 33.11 0.62 18.22
C LYS A 384 33.58 1.20 16.89
N ASP A 385 33.89 0.35 15.92
CA ASP A 385 34.46 0.75 14.63
C ASP A 385 34.13 -0.25 13.51
N LEU A 386 34.52 0.12 12.29
CA LEU A 386 34.25 -0.66 11.09
C LEU A 386 35.02 -1.99 11.06
N ASP A 387 36.20 -2.07 11.66
CA ASP A 387 37.01 -3.31 11.70
C ASP A 387 36.36 -4.34 12.61
N ALA A 388 35.88 -3.93 13.78
CA ALA A 388 35.11 -4.76 14.69
C ALA A 388 33.79 -5.22 14.03
N LEU A 389 33.10 -4.32 13.32
CA LEU A 389 31.89 -4.67 12.57
C LEU A 389 32.21 -5.70 11.47
N LYS A 390 33.28 -5.47 10.70
CA LYS A 390 33.71 -6.35 9.61
C LYS A 390 34.08 -7.76 10.10
N ALA A 391 34.91 -7.83 11.15
CA ALA A 391 35.33 -9.10 11.74
C ALA A 391 34.13 -9.93 12.21
N PHE A 392 33.10 -9.25 12.73
CA PHE A 392 31.87 -9.87 13.16
C PHE A 392 30.95 -10.27 12.00
N LEU A 393 30.69 -9.37 11.04
CA LEU A 393 29.77 -9.59 9.93
C LEU A 393 30.20 -10.71 8.98
N PHE A 394 31.49 -11.00 8.89
CA PHE A 394 32.03 -12.04 8.01
C PHE A 394 32.39 -13.34 8.72
N ASP A 395 31.89 -13.56 9.93
CA ASP A 395 31.91 -14.88 10.52
C ASP A 395 31.03 -15.84 9.69
N SER A 396 31.61 -16.95 9.25
CA SER A 396 31.00 -17.88 8.28
C SER A 396 29.66 -18.45 8.74
N ASP A 397 29.45 -18.57 10.06
CA ASP A 397 28.20 -19.10 10.62
C ASP A 397 27.20 -18.03 11.05
N LEU A 398 27.52 -16.72 10.91
CA LEU A 398 26.71 -15.61 11.43
C LEU A 398 25.28 -15.66 10.94
N SER A 399 25.10 -15.86 9.63
CA SER A 399 23.78 -15.91 9.00
C SER A 399 22.87 -16.97 9.63
N SER A 400 23.40 -18.18 9.81
CA SER A 400 22.66 -19.27 10.46
C SER A 400 22.53 -19.06 11.96
N ARG A 401 23.56 -18.54 12.63
CA ARG A 401 23.58 -18.36 14.08
C ARG A 401 22.57 -17.30 14.53
N LEU A 402 22.43 -16.20 13.79
CA LEU A 402 21.50 -15.11 14.10
C LEU A 402 20.18 -15.17 13.33
N GLN A 403 19.98 -16.22 12.52
CA GLN A 403 18.78 -16.39 11.69
C GLN A 403 18.52 -15.16 10.79
N LEU A 404 19.56 -14.71 10.07
CA LEU A 404 19.42 -13.57 9.17
C LEU A 404 18.40 -13.88 8.06
N PRO A 405 17.40 -13.01 7.83
CA PRO A 405 16.36 -13.25 6.85
C PRO A 405 16.94 -13.27 5.43
N GLY A 406 16.81 -14.42 4.76
CA GLY A 406 17.39 -14.63 3.44
C GLY A 406 18.92 -14.57 3.43
N GLY A 407 19.57 -14.74 4.58
CA GLY A 407 21.01 -14.60 4.76
C GLY A 407 21.55 -13.19 4.56
N ALA A 408 20.69 -12.18 4.68
CA ALA A 408 21.01 -10.78 4.46
C ALA A 408 20.72 -9.93 5.71
N ILE A 409 21.42 -8.81 5.82
CA ILE A 409 21.02 -7.70 6.69
C ILE A 409 20.01 -6.87 5.91
N ILE A 410 18.85 -6.60 6.50
CA ILE A 410 17.91 -5.64 5.94
C ILE A 410 18.06 -4.37 6.76
N GLN A 411 18.51 -3.30 6.13
CA GLN A 411 18.78 -2.01 6.75
C GLN A 411 17.83 -0.99 6.14
N ASP A 412 16.92 -0.40 6.91
CA ASP A 412 15.96 0.59 6.42
C ASP A 412 15.29 0.17 5.09
N TRP A 413 14.76 -1.05 5.05
CA TRP A 413 14.13 -1.68 3.87
C TRP A 413 15.07 -2.15 2.75
N GLU A 414 16.38 -1.93 2.87
CA GLU A 414 17.42 -2.35 1.90
C GLU A 414 18.07 -3.69 2.31
N PRO A 415 17.80 -4.82 1.62
CA PRO A 415 18.43 -6.11 1.90
C PRO A 415 19.82 -6.26 1.26
N LEU A 416 20.85 -6.38 2.09
CA LEU A 416 22.27 -6.43 1.73
C LEU A 416 22.89 -7.79 2.11
N LYS A 417 23.59 -8.45 1.17
CA LYS A 417 24.40 -9.63 1.52
C LYS A 417 25.54 -9.24 2.45
N LEU A 418 25.95 -10.18 3.28
CA LEU A 418 27.17 -10.10 4.08
C LEU A 418 28.39 -10.26 3.17
N MET A 419 28.84 -9.17 2.55
CA MET A 419 30.05 -9.14 1.75
C MET A 419 30.74 -7.78 1.79
N GLU A 420 32.04 -7.77 1.52
CA GLU A 420 32.91 -6.58 1.60
C GLU A 420 32.34 -5.39 0.81
N SER A 421 31.86 -5.65 -0.40
CA SER A 421 31.33 -4.61 -1.29
C SER A 421 30.11 -3.90 -0.72
N ASN A 422 29.42 -4.45 0.28
CA ASN A 422 28.25 -3.79 0.90
C ASN A 422 28.61 -3.02 2.19
N LEU A 423 29.82 -3.18 2.73
CA LEU A 423 30.20 -2.51 3.97
C LEU A 423 30.14 -0.99 3.86
N HIS A 424 30.56 -0.43 2.73
CA HIS A 424 30.51 1.01 2.51
C HIS A 424 29.07 1.55 2.49
N ILE A 425 28.10 0.73 2.08
CA ILE A 425 26.66 1.07 2.11
C ILE A 425 26.19 1.11 3.56
N LEU A 426 26.54 0.13 4.38
CA LEU A 426 26.21 0.12 5.81
C LEU A 426 26.88 1.30 6.56
N ALA A 427 28.15 1.58 6.26
CA ALA A 427 28.92 2.63 6.92
C ALA A 427 28.31 4.02 6.72
N ARG A 428 27.84 4.35 5.50
CA ARG A 428 27.25 5.67 5.19
C ARG A 428 25.83 5.87 5.75
N ARG A 429 25.24 4.87 6.42
CA ARG A 429 23.89 4.95 7.02
C ARG A 429 23.90 5.46 8.46
N ASN A 430 25.09 5.64 9.04
CA ASN A 430 25.29 6.14 10.40
C ASN A 430 24.49 5.35 11.46
N LEU A 431 24.55 4.02 11.37
CA LEU A 431 23.82 3.12 12.25
C LEU A 431 24.55 2.96 13.58
N THR A 432 23.78 2.84 14.66
CA THR A 432 24.33 2.51 15.98
C THR A 432 24.07 1.05 16.29
N TRP A 433 25.15 0.28 16.46
CA TRP A 433 25.15 -1.18 16.55
C TRP A 433 25.42 -1.68 17.98
N PHE A 434 24.77 -2.78 18.35
CA PHE A 434 25.05 -3.54 19.58
C PHE A 434 25.11 -5.05 19.28
N VAL A 435 25.96 -5.76 20.02
CA VAL A 435 26.08 -7.23 19.99
C VAL A 435 26.13 -7.76 21.42
N ASP A 436 25.75 -9.01 21.66
CA ASP A 436 25.94 -9.61 22.98
C ASP A 436 27.42 -9.94 23.25
N GLY A 437 27.93 -9.43 24.37
CA GLY A 437 29.28 -9.65 24.87
C GLY A 437 29.39 -10.93 25.68
N SER A 438 28.98 -12.07 25.10
CA SER A 438 28.99 -13.38 25.78
C SER A 438 30.38 -14.01 25.96
N GLY A 439 31.46 -13.32 25.57
CA GLY A 439 32.85 -13.80 25.62
C GLY A 439 33.21 -14.80 24.51
N GLY A 440 32.23 -15.28 23.75
CA GLY A 440 32.41 -16.09 22.54
C GLY A 440 31.79 -15.41 21.31
N LYS A 441 31.36 -16.21 20.33
CA LYS A 441 30.62 -15.70 19.17
C LYS A 441 29.26 -15.12 19.60
N PRO A 442 28.92 -13.88 19.24
CA PRO A 442 27.65 -13.26 19.65
C PRO A 442 26.42 -14.08 19.20
N LEU A 443 25.42 -14.31 20.04
CA LEU A 443 24.15 -14.92 19.63
C LEU A 443 23.06 -13.90 19.30
N PHE A 444 23.38 -12.62 19.38
CA PHE A 444 22.45 -11.53 19.14
C PHE A 444 23.16 -10.31 18.54
N MET A 445 22.50 -9.66 17.59
CA MET A 445 22.94 -8.42 16.96
C MET A 445 21.73 -7.50 16.81
N SER A 446 21.94 -6.21 17.04
CA SER A 446 20.95 -5.22 16.73
C SER A 446 21.56 -3.91 16.29
N PHE A 447 20.78 -3.12 15.55
CA PHE A 447 21.14 -1.76 15.21
C PHE A 447 19.91 -0.88 15.07
N HIS A 448 20.10 0.43 15.07
CA HIS A 448 19.05 1.37 14.74
C HIS A 448 19.54 2.46 13.79
N THR A 449 18.61 3.02 13.02
CA THR A 449 18.84 4.21 12.19
C THR A 449 18.79 5.47 13.05
N PRO A 450 19.50 6.55 12.67
CA PRO A 450 19.22 7.87 13.23
C PRO A 450 17.75 8.26 13.04
N PRO A 451 17.13 8.97 13.99
CA PRO A 451 15.80 9.55 13.80
C PRO A 451 15.75 10.49 12.60
N TYR A 452 14.71 10.37 11.79
CA TYR A 452 14.49 11.21 10.61
C TYR A 452 13.05 11.71 10.53
N PRO A 453 12.80 12.89 9.93
CA PRO A 453 11.47 13.46 9.83
C PRO A 453 10.62 12.71 8.79
N ILE A 454 9.32 12.57 9.11
CA ILE A 454 8.28 12.04 8.23
C ILE A 454 7.07 12.99 8.18
N PRO A 455 6.29 13.01 7.07
CA PRO A 455 5.13 13.90 6.94
C PRO A 455 4.02 13.71 8.00
N TYR A 456 4.00 12.57 8.68
CA TYR A 456 2.99 12.24 9.68
C TYR A 456 2.84 13.34 10.74
N ASN A 457 1.60 13.71 11.04
CA ASN A 457 1.23 14.74 12.03
C ASN A 457 1.97 16.09 11.87
N GLY A 458 2.29 16.49 10.63
CA GLY A 458 2.94 17.76 10.35
C GLY A 458 4.46 17.78 10.58
N GLY A 459 5.10 16.61 10.72
CA GLY A 459 6.55 16.50 10.87
C GLY A 459 6.99 15.66 12.09
N SER A 460 6.51 14.43 12.20
CA SER A 460 6.93 13.50 13.26
C SER A 460 8.31 12.92 12.97
N LEU A 461 8.98 12.38 13.99
CA LEU A 461 10.20 11.60 13.82
C LEU A 461 9.88 10.12 13.59
N CYS A 462 10.74 9.45 12.82
CA CYS A 462 10.71 8.00 12.65
C CYS A 462 12.12 7.42 12.77
N PHE A 463 12.24 6.24 13.34
CA PHE A 463 13.45 5.44 13.23
C PHE A 463 13.14 3.94 13.31
N ASN A 464 14.07 3.15 12.80
CA ASN A 464 13.96 1.71 12.69
C ASN A 464 14.97 1.05 13.62
N ILE A 465 14.55 0.00 14.33
CA ILE A 465 15.40 -0.88 15.13
C ILE A 465 15.34 -2.27 14.49
N ASP A 466 16.48 -2.83 14.15
CA ASP A 466 16.61 -4.17 13.59
C ASP A 466 17.23 -5.11 14.62
N LEU A 467 16.53 -6.21 14.91
CA LEU A 467 16.92 -7.24 15.88
C LEU A 467 17.19 -8.57 15.18
N TYR A 468 18.35 -9.17 15.43
CA TYR A 468 18.77 -10.46 14.88
C TYR A 468 19.20 -11.40 16.00
N GLY A 469 18.79 -12.66 15.89
CA GLY A 469 18.79 -13.64 16.99
C GLY A 469 17.37 -13.90 17.52
N MET A 470 17.22 -14.96 18.31
CA MET A 470 15.92 -15.43 18.82
C MET A 470 15.80 -15.38 20.36
N GLU A 471 16.83 -14.89 21.04
CA GLU A 471 16.88 -14.84 22.50
C GLU A 471 16.04 -13.67 23.04
N THR A 472 14.90 -13.99 23.65
CA THR A 472 13.93 -12.99 24.15
C THR A 472 14.54 -12.01 25.14
N THR A 473 15.36 -12.47 26.08
CA THR A 473 16.01 -11.61 27.08
C THR A 473 16.98 -10.61 26.43
N LEU A 474 17.77 -11.04 25.44
CA LEU A 474 18.66 -10.15 24.70
C LEU A 474 17.87 -9.16 23.84
N ALA A 475 16.76 -9.60 23.25
CA ALA A 475 15.89 -8.74 22.45
C ALA A 475 15.26 -7.61 23.30
N LYS A 476 14.79 -7.89 24.52
CA LYS A 476 14.27 -6.87 25.44
C LYS A 476 15.36 -5.88 25.86
N LYS A 477 16.55 -6.38 26.23
CA LYS A 477 17.71 -5.53 26.54
C LYS A 477 18.08 -4.62 25.37
N ALA A 478 18.10 -5.17 24.15
CA ALA A 478 18.48 -4.45 22.95
C ALA A 478 17.47 -3.35 22.63
N LEU A 479 16.19 -3.68 22.66
CA LEU A 479 15.12 -2.70 22.49
C LEU A 479 15.26 -1.55 23.48
N THR A 480 15.35 -1.82 24.78
CA THR A 480 15.50 -0.78 25.80
C THR A 480 16.77 0.05 25.60
N THR A 481 17.88 -0.58 25.23
CA THR A 481 19.16 0.11 24.98
C THR A 481 19.05 1.07 23.79
N HIS A 482 18.43 0.62 22.70
CA HIS A 482 18.20 1.43 21.50
C HIS A 482 17.30 2.63 21.80
N LEU A 483 16.14 2.40 22.43
CA LEU A 483 15.23 3.49 22.80
C LEU A 483 15.89 4.49 23.75
N ASN A 484 16.68 4.01 24.72
CA ASN A 484 17.41 4.88 25.64
C ASN A 484 18.50 5.71 24.94
N SER A 485 19.11 5.20 23.87
CA SER A 485 20.17 5.90 23.15
C SER A 485 19.64 7.11 22.38
N VAL A 486 18.41 7.06 21.88
CA VAL A 486 17.80 8.12 21.07
C VAL A 486 16.84 9.03 21.84
N LYS A 487 16.52 8.72 23.10
CA LYS A 487 15.46 9.42 23.85
C LYS A 487 15.68 10.94 23.96
N SER A 488 16.94 11.39 24.00
CA SER A 488 17.30 12.81 24.04
C SER A 488 17.18 13.52 22.68
N GLU A 489 17.13 12.78 21.58
CA GLU A 489 16.99 13.31 20.22
C GLU A 489 15.52 13.52 19.82
N ILE A 490 14.58 12.93 20.58
CA ILE A 490 13.16 12.96 20.23
C ILE A 490 12.52 14.28 20.68
N GLN A 491 12.12 15.07 19.68
CA GLN A 491 11.39 16.33 19.88
C GLN A 491 10.00 16.18 19.25
N GLY A 492 8.97 16.03 20.09
CA GLY A 492 7.60 15.82 19.64
C GLY A 492 7.22 14.35 19.43
N LEU A 493 6.41 14.07 18.40
CA LEU A 493 5.86 12.74 18.15
C LEU A 493 6.87 11.84 17.43
N VAL A 494 7.02 10.60 17.88
CA VAL A 494 7.96 9.62 17.31
C VAL A 494 7.26 8.31 16.97
N LEU A 495 7.58 7.76 15.80
CA LEU A 495 7.18 6.44 15.35
C LEU A 495 8.40 5.52 15.28
N VAL A 496 8.34 4.41 16.00
CA VAL A 496 9.42 3.41 16.03
C VAL A 496 8.96 2.14 15.35
N HIS A 497 9.73 1.61 14.41
CA HIS A 497 9.51 0.29 13.84
C HIS A 497 10.60 -0.67 14.29
N ILE A 498 10.20 -1.76 14.92
CA ILE A 498 11.12 -2.77 15.45
C ILE A 498 10.94 -4.04 14.63
N TYR A 499 11.99 -4.40 13.90
CA TYR A 499 12.05 -5.54 12.99
C TYR A 499 12.72 -6.73 13.68
N MET A 500 12.11 -7.91 13.64
CA MET A 500 12.56 -9.05 14.45
C MET A 500 12.15 -10.41 13.87
N HIS A 501 12.78 -11.47 14.36
CA HIS A 501 12.32 -12.85 14.12
C HIS A 501 10.90 -13.07 14.68
N GLN A 502 10.07 -13.90 14.03
CA GLN A 502 8.64 -14.03 14.37
C GLN A 502 8.40 -14.47 15.82
N THR A 503 9.29 -15.31 16.35
CA THR A 503 9.19 -15.85 17.72
C THR A 503 9.25 -14.78 18.79
N LEU A 504 9.86 -13.63 18.51
CA LEU A 504 10.06 -12.54 19.49
C LEU A 504 8.85 -11.61 19.61
N TRP A 505 7.97 -11.58 18.62
CA TRP A 505 6.98 -10.50 18.49
C TRP A 505 6.00 -10.44 19.66
N LYS A 506 5.48 -11.58 20.09
CA LYS A 506 4.50 -11.64 21.18
C LYS A 506 5.11 -11.16 22.50
N ASP A 507 6.32 -11.63 22.80
CA ASP A 507 7.03 -11.29 24.04
C ASP A 507 7.44 -9.82 24.06
N LEU A 508 7.94 -9.29 22.95
CA LEU A 508 8.32 -7.87 22.86
C LEU A 508 7.10 -6.94 22.87
N LYS A 509 5.99 -7.34 22.24
CA LYS A 509 4.72 -6.60 22.36
C LYS A 509 4.28 -6.53 23.82
N GLN A 510 4.23 -7.68 24.51
CA GLN A 510 3.83 -7.74 25.92
C GLN A 510 4.77 -6.94 26.82
N PHE A 511 6.08 -6.97 26.54
CA PHE A 511 7.06 -6.18 27.26
C PHE A 511 6.81 -4.66 27.14
N CYS A 512 6.33 -4.20 25.99
CA CYS A 512 5.99 -2.80 25.73
C CYS A 512 4.61 -2.38 26.29
N GLU A 513 3.75 -3.31 26.71
CA GLU A 513 2.42 -2.98 27.25
C GLU A 513 2.48 -2.34 28.65
N GLY A 514 1.40 -1.69 29.08
CA GLY A 514 1.29 -1.09 30.42
C GLY A 514 1.83 0.34 30.55
N HIS A 515 2.07 1.03 29.43
CA HIS A 515 2.42 2.44 29.40
C HIS A 515 1.43 3.21 28.50
N ASP A 516 0.64 4.10 29.08
CA ASP A 516 -0.43 4.80 28.36
C ASP A 516 0.08 5.82 27.32
N THR A 517 1.33 6.24 27.48
CA THR A 517 1.98 7.29 26.71
C THR A 517 2.58 6.83 25.38
N VAL A 518 2.95 5.54 25.28
CA VAL A 518 3.46 4.93 24.05
C VAL A 518 2.55 3.80 23.65
N LYS A 519 1.91 3.93 22.49
CA LYS A 519 0.89 3.00 21.99
C LYS A 519 1.41 2.21 20.81
N GLN A 520 0.91 0.99 20.66
CA GLN A 520 1.05 0.26 19.41
C GLN A 520 0.27 0.99 18.30
N SER A 521 0.97 1.39 17.24
CA SER A 521 0.38 2.17 16.14
C SER A 521 -0.20 1.32 15.00
N LYS A 522 0.27 0.08 14.87
CA LYS A 522 -0.23 -0.90 13.90
C LYS A 522 -0.36 -2.26 14.57
N ASN A 523 -1.43 -2.99 14.24
CA ASN A 523 -1.56 -4.41 14.55
C ASN A 523 -0.39 -5.20 13.94
N PHE A 524 -0.24 -6.47 14.33
CA PHE A 524 0.75 -7.39 13.76
C PHE A 524 0.84 -7.24 12.23
N TRP A 525 2.06 -7.03 11.75
CA TRP A 525 2.37 -7.02 10.33
C TRP A 525 3.80 -7.53 10.12
N GLU A 526 4.08 -7.97 8.90
CA GLU A 526 5.37 -8.55 8.52
C GLU A 526 6.02 -7.73 7.41
N GLN A 527 7.35 -7.69 7.40
CA GLN A 527 8.13 -7.28 6.23
C GLN A 527 8.51 -8.54 5.46
N LEU A 528 8.16 -8.58 4.18
CA LEU A 528 8.52 -9.63 3.24
C LEU A 528 9.79 -9.20 2.50
N PHE A 529 10.74 -10.13 2.36
CA PHE A 529 11.93 -9.97 1.54
C PHE A 529 11.78 -10.81 0.26
N LEU A 530 11.72 -10.13 -0.88
CA LEU A 530 11.43 -10.71 -2.19
C LEU A 530 12.60 -10.51 -3.16
N GLU A 531 12.78 -11.47 -4.06
CA GLU A 531 13.76 -11.44 -5.14
C GLU A 531 13.13 -11.89 -6.47
N LYS A 532 13.60 -11.36 -7.59
CA LYS A 532 13.37 -11.90 -8.93
C LYS A 532 14.65 -11.80 -9.76
N GLU A 533 14.74 -12.59 -10.81
CA GLU A 533 15.76 -12.42 -11.85
C GLU A 533 15.43 -11.19 -12.74
N LEU A 534 16.49 -10.57 -13.28
CA LEU A 534 16.43 -9.41 -14.17
C LEU A 534 16.95 -9.68 -15.57
#